data_AF-A0A923YR56-F1
#
_entry.id   AF-A0A923YR56-F1
#
_cell.length_a   1.000
_cell.length_b   1.000
_cell.length_c   1.000
_cell.angle_alpha   90.00
_cell.angle_beta   90.00
_cell.angle_gamma   90.00
#
_symmetry.space_group_name_H-M   'P 1'
#
loop_
_entity.id
_entity.type
_entity.pdbx_description
1 polymer ?
#
loop_
_entity_poly.entity_id
_entity_poly.type
_entity_poly.pdbx_seq_one_letter_code
_entity_poly.pdbx_strand_id
1 'polypeptide(L)' 'CMIVHEATRTSGFGAELSAQVQERCFYHLEAPIERVTGFDTPYPHSLEWAYFPGPVRIGEALDRILKA' A
#
# COMPACT_ATOMS: atom_id res chain seq x y z
N CYS A 1 6.57 2.75 7.47
CA CYS A 1 5.40 3.54 7.03
C CYS A 1 4.55 2.66 6.13
N MET A 2 3.22 2.63 6.31
CA MET A 2 2.30 1.85 5.47
C MET A 2 1.21 2.78 4.94
N ILE A 3 0.96 2.75 3.63
CA ILE A 3 -0.07 3.54 2.96
C ILE A 3 -1.17 2.59 2.47
N VAL A 4 -2.42 2.92 2.76
CA VAL A 4 -3.59 2.09 2.40
C VAL A 4 -4.62 2.94 1.68
N HIS A 5 -5.11 2.49 0.52
CA HIS A 5 -6.24 3.10 -0.20
C HIS A 5 -6.88 2.14 -1.21
N GLU A 6 -8.15 2.31 -1.53
CA GLU A 6 -8.89 1.39 -2.43
C GLU A 6 -8.51 1.50 -3.90
N ALA A 7 -8.11 2.69 -4.35
CA ALA A 7 -7.78 2.94 -5.75
C ALA A 7 -6.63 2.05 -6.27
N THR A 8 -6.50 1.99 -7.59
CA THR A 8 -5.44 1.25 -8.30
C THR A 8 -4.04 1.66 -7.81
N ARG A 9 -3.09 0.72 -7.87
CA ARG A 9 -1.74 0.89 -7.32
C ARG A 9 -0.92 1.88 -8.12
N THR A 10 -0.94 1.70 -9.44
CA THR A 10 -0.12 2.45 -10.39
C THR A 10 -0.68 3.85 -10.54
N SER A 11 0.18 4.85 -10.35
CA SER A 11 -0.17 6.27 -10.38
C SER A 11 -1.31 6.70 -9.42
N GLY A 12 -1.63 5.88 -8.41
CA GLY A 12 -2.57 6.24 -7.35
C GLY A 12 -1.97 7.25 -6.37
N PHE A 13 -2.81 7.90 -5.56
CA PHE A 13 -2.35 8.95 -4.63
C PHE A 13 -1.31 8.45 -3.61
N GLY A 14 -1.32 7.15 -3.27
CA GLY A 14 -0.30 6.55 -2.42
C GLY A 14 1.12 6.61 -3.00
N ALA A 15 1.29 6.79 -4.31
CA ALA A 15 2.60 7.03 -4.91
C ALA A 15 3.17 8.39 -4.52
N GLU A 16 2.34 9.44 -4.53
CA GLU A 16 2.74 10.79 -4.11
C GLU A 16 3.08 10.82 -2.61
N LEU A 17 2.23 10.21 -1.78
CA LEU A 17 2.50 10.09 -0.34
C LEU A 17 3.83 9.37 -0.07
N SER A 18 4.10 8.28 -0.80
CA SER A 18 5.35 7.55 -0.68
C SER A 18 6.55 8.39 -1.08
N ALA A 19 6.45 9.19 -2.15
CA ALA A 19 7.53 10.07 -2.60
C ALA A 19 7.83 11.16 -1.57
N GLN A 20 6.79 11.83 -1.04
CA GLN A 20 6.94 12.87 -0.01
C GLN A 20 7.57 12.33 1.28
N VAL A 21 7.17 11.13 1.72
CA VAL A 21 7.77 10.49 2.90
C VAL A 21 9.21 10.10 2.63
N GLN A 22 9.52 9.54 1.46
CA GLN A 22 10.89 9.18 1.10
C GLN A 22 11.81 10.42 1.10
N GLU A 23 11.35 11.53 0.54
CA GLU A 23 12.11 12.79 0.47
C GLU A 23 12.37 13.38 1.86
N ARG A 24 11.35 13.44 2.72
CA ARG A 24 11.41 14.16 4.00
C ARG A 24 11.90 13.30 5.17
N CYS A 25 11.79 11.98 5.04
CA CYS A 25 12.06 11.04 6.13
C CYS A 25 13.17 10.04 5.80
N PHE A 26 13.96 10.26 4.74
CA PHE A 26 14.97 9.31 4.25
C PHE A 26 15.80 8.63 5.36
N TYR A 27 16.36 9.42 6.27
CA TYR A 27 17.21 8.92 7.35
C TYR A 27 16.47 8.33 8.55
N HIS A 28 15.15 8.48 8.61
CA HIS A 28 14.29 7.95 9.68
C HIS A 28 13.55 6.66 9.25
N LEU A 29 13.68 6.24 7.99
CA LEU A 29 13.03 5.04 7.49
C LEU A 29 13.86 3.81 7.86
N GLU A 30 13.34 3.02 8.80
CA GLU A 30 13.93 1.73 9.21
C GLU A 30 13.51 0.57 8.31
N ALA A 31 12.47 0.76 7.49
CA ALA A 31 11.98 -0.23 6.53
C ALA A 31 11.42 0.47 5.28
N PRO A 32 11.32 -0.24 4.14
CA PRO A 32 10.67 0.28 2.93
C PRO A 32 9.24 0.75 3.18
N ILE A 33 8.80 1.76 2.43
CA ILE A 33 7.40 2.21 2.47
C ILE A 33 6.54 1.18 1.74
N GLU A 34 5.66 0.47 2.46
CA GLU A 34 4.70 -0.45 1.85
C GLU A 34 3.42 0.28 1.42
N ARG A 35 2.85 -0.16 0.29
CA ARG A 35 1.55 0.33 -0.21
C ARG A 35 0.60 -0.85 -0.41
N VAL A 36 -0.52 -0.84 0.31
CA VAL A 36 -1.60 -1.82 0.20
C VAL A 36 -2.78 -1.15 -0.51
N THR A 37 -3.03 -1.56 -1.74
CA THR A 37 -3.97 -0.86 -2.63
C THR A 37 -4.90 -1.82 -3.36
N GLY A 38 -5.87 -1.28 -4.10
CA GLY A 38 -6.51 -2.03 -5.18
C GLY A 38 -5.48 -2.49 -6.23
N PHE A 39 -5.82 -3.53 -6.99
CA PHE A 39 -4.99 -4.00 -8.10
C PHE A 39 -5.13 -3.08 -9.32
N ASP A 40 -4.18 -3.17 -10.25
CA ASP A 40 -4.20 -2.44 -11.52
C ASP A 40 -5.16 -3.09 -12.53
N THR A 41 -6.43 -3.14 -12.14
CA THR A 41 -7.55 -3.65 -12.92
C THR A 41 -8.77 -2.77 -12.69
N PRO A 42 -9.75 -2.76 -13.60
CA PRO A 42 -11.09 -2.27 -13.28
C PRO A 42 -11.64 -2.97 -12.02
N TYR A 43 -12.46 -2.27 -11.24
CA TYR A 43 -13.02 -2.81 -10.01
C TYR A 43 -14.01 -3.94 -10.35
N PRO A 44 -13.79 -5.17 -9.87
CA PRO A 44 -14.64 -6.31 -10.22
C PRO A 44 -15.88 -6.39 -9.33
N HIS A 45 -16.99 -6.87 -9.87
CA HIS A 45 -18.21 -7.10 -9.08
C HIS A 45 -18.15 -8.42 -8.29
N SER A 46 -17.95 -9.56 -8.96
CA SER A 46 -17.94 -10.88 -8.30
C SER A 46 -16.68 -11.18 -7.48
N LEU A 47 -15.61 -10.42 -7.70
CA LEU A 47 -14.31 -10.59 -7.04
C LEU A 47 -13.97 -9.43 -6.11
N GLU A 48 -14.98 -8.67 -5.65
CA GLU A 48 -14.79 -7.51 -4.77
C GLU A 48 -13.90 -7.81 -3.56
N TRP A 49 -14.16 -8.91 -2.85
CA TRP A 49 -13.39 -9.27 -1.66
C TRP A 49 -11.96 -9.75 -1.94
N ALA A 50 -11.69 -10.21 -3.16
CA ALA A 50 -10.32 -10.50 -3.58
C ALA A 50 -9.59 -9.20 -3.96
N TYR A 51 -10.29 -8.23 -4.55
CA TYR A 51 -9.74 -6.94 -4.97
C TYR A 51 -9.48 -5.98 -3.80
N PHE A 52 -10.45 -5.87 -2.89
CA PHE A 52 -10.44 -4.90 -1.81
C PHE A 52 -9.22 -5.10 -0.89
N PRO A 53 -8.50 -4.04 -0.50
CA PRO A 53 -7.36 -4.14 0.41
C PRO A 53 -7.81 -4.37 1.86
N GLY A 54 -8.38 -5.54 2.13
CA GLY A 54 -8.94 -5.91 3.42
C GLY A 54 -7.91 -6.30 4.51
N PRO A 55 -8.39 -6.67 5.71
CA PRO A 55 -7.55 -6.89 6.89
C PRO A 55 -6.42 -7.91 6.71
N VAL A 56 -6.65 -8.98 5.94
CA VAL A 56 -5.64 -10.01 5.67
C VAL A 56 -4.45 -9.41 4.92
N ARG A 57 -4.71 -8.68 3.82
CA ARG A 57 -3.66 -8.06 2.99
C ARG A 57 -2.91 -6.96 3.74
N ILE A 58 -3.60 -6.21 4.60
CA ILE A 58 -2.99 -5.21 5.47
C ILE A 58 -2.09 -5.88 6.51
N GLY A 59 -2.55 -6.94 7.15
CA GLY A 59 -1.78 -7.71 8.13
C GLY A 59 -0.50 -8.29 7.53
N GLU A 60 -0.58 -8.90 6.35
CA GLU A 60 0.60 -9.43 5.64
C GLU A 60 1.62 -8.33 5.30
N ALA A 61 1.16 -7.13 4.94
CA ALA A 61 2.04 -6.00 4.67
C ALA A 61 2.70 -5.47 5.94
N LEU A 62 1.95 -5.39 7.04
CA LEU A 62 2.48 -5.03 8.35
C LEU A 62 3.56 -6.02 8.80
N ASP A 63 3.31 -7.32 8.64
CA ASP A 63 4.28 -8.37 8.95
C ASP A 63 5.56 -8.24 8.12
N ARG A 64 5.47 -7.85 6.83
CA ARG A 64 6.66 -7.59 6.01
C ARG A 64 7.46 -6.39 6.51
N ILE A 65 6.78 -5.32 6.96
CA ILE A 65 7.45 -4.14 7.51
C ILE A 65 8.17 -4.46 8.81
N LEU A 66 7.53 -5.18 9.73
CA LEU A 66 8.08 -5.44 11.06
C LEU A 66 9.19 -6.50 11.08
N LYS A 67 9.32 -7.29 10.00
CA LYS A 67 10.36 -8.32 9.85
C LYS A 67 11.58 -7.85 9.06
N ALA A 68 11.49 -6.70 8.39
CA ALA A 68 12.59 -6.09 7.65
C ALA A 68 13.60 -5.45 8.62
#